data_AF-A0A9D7S3U6-F1
#
_entry.id   AF-A0A9D7S3U6-F1
#
_cell.length_a   1.000
_cell.length_b   1.000
_cell.length_c   1.000
_cell.angle_alpha   90.00
_cell.angle_beta   90.00
_cell.angle_gamma   90.00
#
_symmetry.space_group_name_H-M   'P 1'
#
loop_
_entity.id
_entity.type
_entity.pdbx_description
1 polymer ?
#
loop_
_entity_poly.entity_id
_entity_poly.type
_entity_poly.pdbx_seq_one_letter_code
_entity_poly.pdbx_strand_id
1 'polypeptide(L)'
;MSNLRLFLLLGLALVGLQLWSAWQKDYGPSPENTAVTTETALPASTADGVPVADATVAGDEIPTAPSETPATAEAMAAAPAATAASDDRRITIASDVLRLTVSLRGAEIRQAELLTYPISLEQKNVPVKLLNEEVERYFVSQTGLVAKDQPAPDHTASYAVDGDKFELAAGSDAIEVPLTWTDPSGVSVRKVIRLERGSFTVGVRQEITNQSATPWRGSQYRQMQRVPPPKPSAFAFNNPELYAYVGAAVYSPDEKFQKLKFDNFVEEPFQRTFAGGWSA
;
A
#
# COMPACT_ATOMS: atom_id res chain seq x y z
N MET A 1 -48.86 -31.17 -28.45
CA MET A 1 -48.93 -30.43 -27.16
C MET A 1 -47.73 -30.86 -26.35
N SER A 2 -46.75 -30.00 -26.19
CA SER A 2 -45.56 -30.24 -25.36
C SER A 2 -46.00 -30.58 -23.93
N ASN A 3 -45.49 -31.69 -23.38
CA ASN A 3 -45.84 -32.17 -22.04
C ASN A 3 -45.23 -31.26 -20.97
N LEU A 4 -45.86 -30.10 -20.74
CA LEU A 4 -45.48 -29.13 -19.70
C LEU A 4 -45.37 -29.79 -18.31
N ARG A 5 -46.17 -30.83 -18.06
CA ARG A 5 -46.12 -31.65 -16.85
C ARG A 5 -44.78 -32.31 -16.63
N LEU A 6 -44.11 -32.77 -17.69
CA LEU A 6 -42.79 -33.41 -17.58
C LEU A 6 -41.72 -32.39 -17.17
N PHE A 7 -41.77 -31.18 -17.72
CA PHE A 7 -40.87 -30.09 -17.35
C PHE A 7 -41.08 -29.62 -15.90
N LEU A 8 -42.34 -29.55 -15.44
CA LEU A 8 -42.65 -29.21 -14.05
C LEU A 8 -42.17 -30.30 -13.08
N LEU A 9 -42.31 -31.57 -13.44
CA LEU A 9 -41.79 -32.68 -12.62
C LEU A 9 -40.25 -32.71 -12.58
N LEU A 10 -39.59 -32.40 -13.70
CA LEU A 10 -38.13 -32.26 -13.75
C LEU A 10 -37.64 -31.08 -12.91
N GLY A 11 -38.33 -29.94 -12.97
CA GLY A 11 -38.05 -28.78 -12.12
C GLY A 11 -38.24 -29.08 -10.64
N LEU A 12 -39.33 -29.77 -10.27
CA LEU A 12 -39.57 -30.21 -8.89
C LEU A 12 -38.48 -31.16 -8.40
N ALA A 13 -38.06 -32.11 -9.22
CA ALA A 13 -36.98 -33.05 -8.88
C ALA A 13 -35.65 -32.31 -8.65
N LEU A 14 -35.32 -31.32 -9.49
CA LEU A 14 -34.13 -30.50 -9.33
C LEU A 14 -34.14 -29.70 -8.02
N VAL A 15 -35.27 -29.07 -7.69
CA VAL A 15 -35.43 -28.33 -6.42
C VAL A 15 -35.32 -29.26 -5.21
N GLY A 16 -35.93 -30.45 -5.27
CA GLY A 16 -35.81 -31.46 -4.22
C GLY A 16 -34.36 -31.93 -4.00
N LEU A 17 -33.61 -32.12 -5.08
CA LEU A 17 -32.20 -32.52 -5.02
C LEU A 17 -31.33 -31.41 -4.42
N GLN A 18 -31.61 -30.15 -4.74
CA GLN A 18 -30.91 -29.00 -4.17
C GLN A 18 -31.18 -28.84 -2.66
N LEU A 19 -32.41 -29.05 -2.20
CA LEU A 19 -32.72 -29.03 -0.77
C LEU A 19 -32.02 -30.17 -0.02
N TRP A 20 -31.97 -31.37 -0.60
CA TRP A 20 -31.28 -32.50 0.01
C TRP A 20 -29.77 -32.28 0.10
N SER A 21 -29.15 -31.69 -0.93
CA SER A 21 -27.72 -31.34 -0.91
C SER A 21 -27.39 -30.30 0.16
N ALA A 22 -28.22 -29.26 0.31
CA ALA A 22 -28.06 -28.27 1.37
C ALA A 22 -28.20 -28.91 2.77
N TRP A 23 -29.18 -29.79 2.94
CA TRP A 23 -29.37 -30.51 4.20
C TRP A 23 -28.19 -31.41 4.56
N GLN A 24 -27.60 -32.12 3.60
CA GLN A 24 -26.37 -32.90 3.82
C GLN A 24 -25.17 -32.03 4.20
N LYS A 25 -25.09 -30.79 3.68
CA LYS A 25 -24.02 -29.86 4.03
C LYS A 25 -24.14 -29.32 5.45
N ASP A 26 -25.35 -28.99 5.87
CA ASP A 26 -25.60 -28.36 7.18
C ASP A 26 -25.71 -29.39 8.31
N TYR A 27 -26.13 -30.62 8.01
CA TYR A 27 -26.45 -31.65 9.01
C TYR A 27 -25.81 -33.03 8.74
N GLY A 28 -24.98 -33.16 7.70
CA GLY A 28 -24.22 -34.39 7.44
C GLY A 28 -23.17 -34.64 8.52
N PRO A 29 -22.80 -35.91 8.79
CA PRO A 29 -21.82 -36.23 9.83
C PRO A 29 -20.44 -35.66 9.46
N SER A 30 -19.92 -34.75 10.29
CA SER A 30 -18.52 -34.32 10.23
C SER A 30 -17.61 -35.51 10.57
N PRO A 31 -16.52 -35.74 9.83
CA PRO A 31 -15.55 -36.76 10.20
C PRO A 31 -14.91 -36.41 11.56
N GLU A 32 -15.00 -37.34 12.51
CA GLU A 32 -14.29 -37.26 13.78
C GLU A 32 -12.78 -37.27 13.55
N ASN A 33 -12.09 -36.28 14.12
CA ASN A 33 -10.63 -36.24 14.19
C ASN A 33 -10.15 -37.46 14.99
N THR A 34 -9.58 -38.45 14.31
CA THR A 34 -8.83 -39.52 14.96
C THR A 34 -7.41 -39.00 15.19
N ALA A 35 -7.04 -38.85 16.46
CA ALA A 35 -5.66 -38.65 16.89
C ALA A 35 -4.79 -39.81 16.44
N VAL A 36 -3.62 -39.53 15.86
CA VAL A 36 -2.59 -40.52 15.58
C VAL A 36 -1.36 -40.23 16.44
N THR A 37 -1.09 -41.19 17.31
CA THR A 37 0.09 -41.36 18.16
C THR A 37 1.39 -41.44 17.35
N THR A 38 2.41 -40.79 17.88
CA THR A 38 3.80 -40.82 17.43
C THR A 38 4.44 -42.20 17.65
N GLU A 39 5.08 -42.76 16.63
CA GLU A 39 6.15 -43.75 16.83
C GLU A 39 7.25 -43.63 15.75
N THR A 40 8.47 -43.78 16.24
CA THR A 40 9.78 -43.54 15.64
C THR A 40 10.19 -44.62 14.62
N ALA A 41 10.80 -44.22 13.49
CA ALA A 41 11.92 -44.93 12.85
C ALA A 41 12.56 -44.11 11.71
N LEU A 42 13.89 -43.90 11.79
CA LEU A 42 14.81 -43.76 10.64
C LEU A 42 15.28 -45.18 10.22
N PRO A 43 15.86 -45.45 9.01
CA PRO A 43 16.72 -44.54 8.21
C PRO A 43 16.61 -44.65 6.66
N ALA A 44 17.46 -43.81 6.01
CA ALA A 44 18.16 -43.99 4.71
C ALA A 44 17.60 -43.35 3.41
N SER A 45 18.23 -42.22 3.06
CA SER A 45 18.86 -41.80 1.77
C SER A 45 18.34 -42.36 0.43
N THR A 46 17.86 -41.50 -0.47
CA THR A 46 18.60 -41.01 -1.67
C THR A 46 17.69 -40.17 -2.61
N ALA A 47 18.23 -39.02 -3.02
CA ALA A 47 18.16 -38.34 -4.32
C ALA A 47 16.83 -37.97 -5.03
N ASP A 48 16.85 -36.71 -5.50
CA ASP A 48 16.20 -36.12 -6.68
C ASP A 48 14.72 -35.70 -6.64
N GLY A 49 14.52 -34.44 -6.21
CA GLY A 49 14.24 -33.36 -7.18
C GLY A 49 12.79 -33.06 -7.52
N VAL A 50 12.19 -32.08 -6.82
CA VAL A 50 11.53 -30.86 -7.37
C VAL A 50 11.36 -29.88 -6.19
N PRO A 51 11.94 -28.66 -6.17
CA PRO A 51 11.63 -27.71 -5.11
C PRO A 51 10.29 -27.02 -5.37
N VAL A 52 9.46 -27.05 -4.34
CA VAL A 52 8.25 -26.25 -4.16
C VAL A 52 8.64 -24.78 -3.99
N ALA A 53 7.79 -23.90 -4.51
CA ALA A 53 7.91 -22.45 -4.47
C ALA A 53 8.19 -21.91 -3.05
N ASP A 54 9.38 -21.34 -2.88
CA ASP A 54 9.65 -20.38 -1.83
C ASP A 54 9.07 -19.03 -2.25
N ALA A 55 8.05 -18.58 -1.52
CA ALA A 55 7.62 -17.20 -1.54
C ALA A 55 8.64 -16.35 -0.78
N THR A 56 9.77 -16.06 -1.42
CA THR A 56 10.64 -14.96 -1.02
C THR A 56 10.01 -13.65 -1.51
N VAL A 57 9.21 -13.01 -0.66
CA VAL A 57 9.04 -11.55 -0.76
C VAL A 57 10.34 -10.94 -0.23
N ALA A 58 11.32 -10.86 -1.12
CA ALA A 58 12.48 -10.00 -1.00
C ALA A 58 12.70 -9.41 -2.39
N GLY A 59 11.89 -8.40 -2.71
CA GLY A 59 12.01 -7.61 -3.92
C GLY A 59 12.10 -6.15 -3.53
N ASP A 60 13.30 -5.58 -3.59
CA ASP A 60 13.57 -4.25 -4.13
C ASP A 60 12.39 -3.23 -4.01
N GLU A 61 12.26 -2.52 -2.88
CA GLU A 61 11.20 -1.49 -2.67
C GLU A 61 11.59 -0.13 -3.30
N ILE A 62 11.94 -0.15 -4.59
CA ILE A 62 12.98 0.65 -5.25
C ILE A 62 12.92 2.19 -5.07
N PRO A 63 13.99 2.78 -4.49
CA PRO A 63 14.47 4.13 -4.81
C PRO A 63 15.88 4.10 -5.43
N THR A 64 16.12 4.64 -6.64
CA THR A 64 17.49 5.06 -7.05
C THR A 64 17.53 6.09 -8.19
N ALA A 65 18.31 7.16 -8.03
CA ALA A 65 19.07 7.84 -9.11
C ALA A 65 20.24 8.65 -8.47
N PRO A 66 21.51 8.45 -8.90
CA PRO A 66 22.00 8.91 -10.21
C PRO A 66 22.97 7.94 -10.96
N SER A 67 23.10 8.06 -12.29
CA SER A 67 24.10 7.34 -13.11
C SER A 67 24.93 8.26 -14.02
N GLU A 68 26.25 8.19 -13.84
CA GLU A 68 27.29 8.37 -14.87
C GLU A 68 28.32 7.23 -14.63
N THR A 69 28.71 6.50 -15.68
CA THR A 69 29.50 5.24 -15.62
C THR A 69 30.88 5.43 -16.29
N PRO A 70 31.94 4.61 -16.01
CA PRO A 70 32.33 3.84 -14.81
C PRO A 70 33.73 4.22 -14.25
N ALA A 71 34.03 3.88 -12.98
CA ALA A 71 35.25 3.13 -12.58
C ALA A 71 35.34 2.86 -11.06
N THR A 72 35.69 1.60 -10.76
CA THR A 72 36.36 0.98 -9.59
C THR A 72 35.75 1.09 -8.19
N ALA A 73 35.48 -0.10 -7.63
CA ALA A 73 35.05 -0.34 -6.26
C ALA A 73 36.22 -0.30 -5.27
N GLU A 74 36.05 0.46 -4.19
CA GLU A 74 36.76 0.24 -2.92
C GLU A 74 35.72 0.13 -1.80
N ALA A 75 35.82 -0.97 -1.06
CA ALA A 75 35.00 -1.24 0.11
C ALA A 75 35.49 -0.40 1.28
N MET A 76 34.60 0.34 1.96
CA MET A 76 34.88 0.79 3.32
C MET A 76 33.64 0.96 4.20
N ALA A 77 33.71 0.23 5.32
CA ALA A 77 33.22 0.49 6.67
C ALA A 77 31.70 0.61 6.94
N ALA A 78 31.25 -0.36 7.75
CA ALA A 78 29.95 -0.42 8.39
C ALA A 78 29.60 0.83 9.19
N ALA A 79 28.37 1.31 9.00
CA ALA A 79 27.73 2.34 9.80
C ALA A 79 27.54 1.87 11.26
N PRO A 80 27.61 2.77 12.26
CA PRO A 80 27.38 2.41 13.65
C PRO A 80 25.92 2.00 13.86
N ALA A 81 25.73 1.02 14.74
CA ALA A 81 24.45 0.44 15.11
C ALA A 81 23.44 1.51 15.56
N ALA A 82 22.36 1.65 14.78
CA ALA A 82 21.15 2.30 15.24
C ALA A 82 20.47 1.40 16.27
N THR A 83 20.17 2.00 17.42
CA THR A 83 19.37 1.47 18.52
C THR A 83 18.14 0.75 17.99
N ALA A 84 17.89 -0.45 18.54
CA ALA A 84 16.78 -1.32 18.20
C ALA A 84 15.42 -0.57 18.12
N ALA A 85 14.69 -0.85 17.04
CA ALA A 85 13.27 -0.67 16.80
C ALA A 85 12.53 0.27 17.78
N SER A 86 12.32 1.52 17.36
CA SER A 86 11.02 2.12 17.62
C SER A 86 10.03 1.38 16.74
N ASP A 87 9.18 0.57 17.39
CA ASP A 87 7.90 0.10 16.84
C ASP A 87 7.28 1.24 16.05
N ASP A 88 6.80 0.97 14.84
CA ASP A 88 6.26 1.92 13.86
C ASP A 88 5.31 2.97 14.48
N ARG A 89 5.86 4.01 15.12
CA ARG A 89 5.07 5.01 15.85
C ARG A 89 4.24 5.77 14.82
N ARG A 90 2.95 5.93 15.13
CA ARG A 90 2.00 6.59 14.24
C ARG A 90 1.42 7.83 14.89
N ILE A 91 1.25 8.87 14.09
CA ILE A 91 0.54 10.08 14.46
C ILE A 91 -0.71 10.25 13.60
N THR A 92 -1.65 11.07 14.06
CA THR A 92 -2.85 11.43 13.31
C THR A 92 -2.84 12.91 12.98
N ILE A 93 -3.09 13.26 11.72
CA ILE A 93 -3.25 14.63 11.26
C ILE A 93 -4.64 14.75 10.63
N ALA A 94 -5.49 15.62 11.16
CA ALA A 94 -6.88 15.72 10.73
C ALA A 94 -7.30 17.17 10.42
N SER A 95 -8.14 17.28 9.39
CA SER A 95 -8.91 18.46 9.01
C SER A 95 -10.42 18.16 9.16
N ASP A 96 -11.26 19.03 8.62
CA ASP A 96 -12.71 18.82 8.54
C ASP A 96 -13.11 17.74 7.51
N VAL A 97 -12.31 17.50 6.47
CA VAL A 97 -12.66 16.56 5.38
C VAL A 97 -11.76 15.32 5.29
N LEU A 98 -10.55 15.39 5.85
CA LEU A 98 -9.54 14.36 5.69
C LEU A 98 -8.85 14.07 7.02
N ARG A 99 -8.69 12.77 7.34
CA ARG A 99 -7.84 12.30 8.44
C ARG A 99 -6.75 11.39 7.88
N LEU A 100 -5.50 11.69 8.25
CA LEU A 100 -4.33 10.93 7.88
C LEU A 100 -3.76 10.18 9.08
N THR A 101 -3.37 8.93 8.87
CA THR A 101 -2.48 8.19 9.78
C THR A 101 -1.09 8.18 9.15
N VAL A 102 -0.12 8.78 9.85
CA VAL A 102 1.25 8.94 9.37
C VAL A 102 2.19 8.10 10.21
N SER A 103 2.98 7.25 9.58
CA SER A 103 4.08 6.53 10.22
C SER A 103 5.30 7.44 10.37
N LEU A 104 5.97 7.40 11.52
CA LEU A 104 7.25 8.10 11.71
C LEU A 104 8.39 7.43 10.95
N ARG A 105 8.24 6.18 10.51
CA ARG A 105 9.12 5.55 9.53
C ARG A 105 8.78 6.11 8.15
N GLY A 106 9.73 6.77 7.53
CA GLY A 106 9.59 7.47 6.24
C GLY A 106 8.73 8.72 6.26
N ALA A 107 8.08 9.06 7.39
CA ALA A 107 7.04 10.09 7.45
C ALA A 107 5.95 9.82 6.38
N GLU A 108 5.52 8.56 6.29
CA GLU A 108 4.64 8.05 5.24
C GLU A 108 3.16 8.16 5.62
N ILE A 109 2.31 8.45 4.63
CA ILE A 109 0.87 8.41 4.80
C ILE A 109 0.40 6.97 4.57
N ARG A 110 0.13 6.27 5.67
CA ARG A 110 -0.26 4.86 5.68
C ARG A 110 -1.77 4.66 5.57
N GLN A 111 -2.55 5.64 6.05
CA GLN A 111 -4.01 5.64 5.90
C GLN A 111 -4.52 7.05 5.61
N ALA A 112 -5.60 7.13 4.84
CA ALA A 112 -6.29 8.37 4.52
C ALA A 112 -7.81 8.13 4.52
N GLU A 113 -8.51 8.72 5.49
CA GLU A 113 -9.96 8.64 5.68
C GLU A 113 -10.64 9.90 5.15
N LEU A 114 -11.63 9.73 4.27
CA LEU A 114 -12.45 10.80 3.72
C LEU A 114 -13.65 11.04 4.65
N LEU A 115 -13.52 11.99 5.58
CA LEU A 115 -14.45 12.19 6.72
C LEU A 115 -15.87 12.57 6.28
N THR A 116 -16.03 13.16 5.09
CA THR A 116 -17.32 13.55 4.53
C THR A 116 -17.94 12.51 3.61
N TYR A 117 -17.28 11.35 3.41
CA TYR A 117 -17.74 10.30 2.52
C TYR A 117 -17.98 9.00 3.31
N PRO A 118 -19.22 8.68 3.66
CA PRO A 118 -19.53 7.43 4.34
C PRO A 118 -19.37 6.23 3.39
N ILE A 119 -18.99 5.07 3.94
CA ILE A 119 -18.81 3.85 3.14
C ILE A 119 -20.12 3.32 2.56
N SER A 120 -21.26 3.62 3.19
CA SER A 120 -22.59 3.23 2.69
C SER A 120 -23.67 4.16 3.24
N LEU A 121 -24.88 4.06 2.69
CA LEU A 121 -26.04 4.83 3.15
C LEU A 121 -26.50 4.42 4.55
N GLU A 122 -26.25 3.17 4.93
CA GLU A 122 -26.57 2.58 6.23
C GLU A 122 -25.49 2.91 7.27
N GLN A 123 -24.22 2.99 6.87
CA GLN A 123 -23.08 3.22 7.75
C GLN A 123 -22.54 4.65 7.65
N LYS A 124 -23.40 5.64 7.95
CA LYS A 124 -23.09 7.07 7.79
C LYS A 124 -21.92 7.60 8.63
N ASN A 125 -21.57 6.90 9.71
CA ASN A 125 -20.52 7.32 10.64
C ASN A 125 -19.16 6.65 10.36
N VAL A 126 -19.08 5.80 9.34
CA VAL A 126 -17.85 5.11 8.97
C VAL A 126 -17.33 5.72 7.66
N PRO A 127 -16.21 6.47 7.69
CA PRO A 127 -15.69 7.12 6.50
C PRO A 127 -15.00 6.12 5.56
N VAL A 128 -15.00 6.44 4.27
CA VAL A 128 -14.21 5.73 3.27
C VAL A 128 -12.72 5.87 3.59
N LYS A 129 -12.02 4.74 3.65
CA LYS A 129 -10.56 4.67 3.69
C LYS A 129 -10.04 4.57 2.26
N LEU A 130 -9.39 5.63 1.78
CA LEU A 130 -8.78 5.67 0.46
C LEU A 130 -7.43 4.95 0.46
N LEU A 131 -6.51 5.39 1.35
CA LEU A 131 -5.25 4.69 1.61
C LEU A 131 -5.44 3.73 2.78
N ASN A 132 -4.87 2.54 2.66
CA ASN A 132 -5.06 1.45 3.61
C ASN A 132 -3.85 0.49 3.62
N GLU A 133 -3.67 -0.24 4.72
CA GLU A 133 -2.60 -1.24 4.89
C GLU A 133 -3.13 -2.68 5.00
N GLU A 134 -4.43 -2.88 4.78
CA GLU A 134 -5.03 -4.21 4.79
C GLU A 134 -4.55 -4.97 3.56
N VAL A 135 -4.08 -6.21 3.74
CA VAL A 135 -3.43 -6.99 2.67
C VAL A 135 -4.21 -7.02 1.35
N GLU A 136 -5.54 -7.20 1.41
CA GLU A 136 -6.39 -7.30 0.21
C GLU A 136 -6.67 -5.96 -0.47
N ARG A 137 -6.42 -4.84 0.23
CA ARG A 137 -6.77 -3.48 -0.22
C ARG A 137 -5.60 -2.51 -0.10
N TYR A 138 -4.40 -3.05 0.13
CA TYR A 138 -3.17 -2.33 0.39
C TYR A 138 -2.99 -1.24 -0.64
N PHE A 139 -2.95 -0.01 -0.15
CA PHE A 139 -2.75 1.19 -0.95
C PHE A 139 -2.09 2.26 -0.09
N VAL A 140 -0.80 2.49 -0.29
CA VAL A 140 -0.01 3.47 0.47
C VAL A 140 0.68 4.46 -0.45
N SER A 141 0.98 5.65 0.08
CA SER A 141 1.73 6.70 -0.61
C SER A 141 3.03 6.98 0.12
N GLN A 142 4.14 6.71 -0.56
CA GLN A 142 5.50 6.84 -0.06
C GLN A 142 6.19 8.05 -0.69
N THR A 143 7.01 8.75 0.10
CA THR A 143 7.81 9.89 -0.37
C THR A 143 9.15 9.91 0.34
N GLY A 144 10.18 10.38 -0.34
CA GLY A 144 11.50 10.49 0.29
C GLY A 144 12.49 11.24 -0.57
N LEU A 145 13.74 11.22 -0.11
CA LEU A 145 14.91 11.76 -0.80
C LEU A 145 15.91 10.64 -1.01
N VAL A 146 16.56 10.64 -2.18
CA VAL A 146 17.68 9.76 -2.51
C VAL A 146 18.89 10.60 -2.88
N ALA A 147 20.07 10.16 -2.47
CA ALA A 147 21.34 10.77 -2.84
C ALA A 147 22.41 9.66 -2.96
N LYS A 148 23.40 9.86 -3.82
CA LYS A 148 24.43 8.83 -4.12
C LYS A 148 25.45 8.69 -2.99
N ASP A 149 26.05 9.81 -2.61
CA ASP A 149 27.22 9.86 -1.73
C ASP A 149 26.98 10.83 -0.54
N GLN A 150 25.71 11.08 -0.23
CA GLN A 150 25.27 11.98 0.83
C GLN A 150 24.07 11.36 1.55
N PRO A 151 23.89 11.63 2.85
CA PRO A 151 22.77 11.09 3.58
C PRO A 151 21.47 11.77 3.13
N ALA A 152 20.43 10.95 2.95
CA ALA A 152 19.11 11.38 2.51
C ALA A 152 18.05 10.45 3.13
N PRO A 153 16.99 10.99 3.76
CA PRO A 153 15.95 10.17 4.35
C PRO A 153 14.97 9.68 3.30
N ASP A 154 14.99 8.38 3.06
CA ASP A 154 14.00 7.67 2.26
C ASP A 154 12.80 7.23 3.13
N HIS A 155 11.98 6.34 2.58
CA HIS A 155 10.79 5.77 3.23
C HIS A 155 11.10 4.90 4.46
N THR A 156 12.36 4.53 4.68
CA THR A 156 12.78 3.70 5.81
C THR A 156 13.33 4.52 6.97
N ALA A 157 13.65 5.80 6.73
CA ALA A 157 14.26 6.70 7.71
C ALA A 157 13.31 7.04 8.86
N SER A 158 13.80 7.05 10.10
CA SER A 158 12.99 7.42 11.26
C SER A 158 12.93 8.93 11.46
N TYR A 159 11.74 9.51 11.39
CA TYR A 159 11.49 10.92 11.69
C TYR A 159 11.03 11.12 13.15
N ALA A 160 11.27 12.31 13.68
CA ALA A 160 10.83 12.75 14.99
C ALA A 160 9.77 13.87 14.88
N VAL A 161 8.81 13.85 15.80
CA VAL A 161 7.76 14.85 15.94
C VAL A 161 7.24 14.85 17.39
N ASP A 162 6.88 16.03 17.89
CA ASP A 162 6.32 16.23 19.22
C ASP A 162 4.79 16.15 19.18
N GLY A 163 4.23 15.16 19.88
CA GLY A 163 2.79 14.89 19.92
C GLY A 163 2.35 13.76 18.99
N ASP A 164 1.13 13.27 19.22
CA ASP A 164 0.55 12.12 18.50
C ASP A 164 -0.70 12.47 17.69
N LYS A 165 -1.36 13.59 18.01
CA LYS A 165 -2.63 14.00 17.41
C LYS A 165 -2.58 15.48 17.07
N PHE A 166 -2.84 15.78 15.81
CA PHE A 166 -2.82 17.11 15.24
C PHE A 166 -4.15 17.35 14.55
N GLU A 167 -4.95 18.27 15.07
CA GLU A 167 -6.26 18.59 14.53
C GLU A 167 -6.32 20.05 14.12
N LEU A 168 -6.85 20.32 12.93
CA LEU A 168 -7.07 21.67 12.45
C LEU A 168 -7.98 22.40 13.44
N ALA A 169 -7.42 23.41 14.12
CA ALA A 169 -8.15 24.19 15.11
C ALA A 169 -9.36 24.92 14.50
N ALA A 170 -10.39 25.14 15.32
CA ALA A 170 -11.55 25.94 14.92
C ALA A 170 -11.11 27.35 14.48
N GLY A 171 -11.63 27.82 13.35
CA GLY A 171 -11.30 29.14 12.79
C GLY A 171 -9.95 29.25 12.08
N SER A 172 -9.12 28.18 12.04
CA SER A 172 -7.86 28.15 11.27
C SER A 172 -8.09 27.66 9.84
N ASP A 173 -7.32 28.15 8.86
CA ASP A 173 -7.47 27.73 7.46
C ASP A 173 -6.63 26.51 7.09
N ALA A 174 -5.55 26.25 7.83
CA ALA A 174 -4.65 25.13 7.59
C ALA A 174 -3.93 24.67 8.86
N ILE A 175 -3.41 23.44 8.82
CA ILE A 175 -2.51 22.88 9.82
C ILE A 175 -1.25 22.37 9.11
N GLU A 176 -0.08 22.69 9.65
CA GLU A 176 1.22 22.17 9.22
C GLU A 176 1.84 21.36 10.35
N VAL A 177 2.26 20.12 10.05
CA VAL A 177 2.94 19.23 11.00
C VAL A 177 4.34 18.95 10.46
N PRO A 178 5.38 19.56 11.04
CA PRO A 178 6.76 19.30 10.65
C PRO A 178 7.30 18.04 11.34
N LEU A 179 7.74 17.08 10.53
CA LEU A 179 8.50 15.91 10.95
C LEU A 179 9.97 16.14 10.64
N THR A 180 10.87 15.81 11.56
CA THR A 180 12.30 16.12 11.47
C THR A 180 13.15 14.87 11.39
N TRP A 181 14.17 14.90 10.56
CA TRP A 181 15.21 13.89 10.49
C TRP A 181 16.57 14.61 10.45
N THR A 182 17.55 14.07 11.16
CA THR A 182 18.88 14.66 11.27
C THR A 182 19.93 13.56 11.16
N ASP A 183 20.93 13.81 10.34
CA ASP A 183 22.10 12.94 10.19
C ASP A 183 23.32 13.50 10.95
N PRO A 184 24.19 12.64 11.52
CA PRO A 184 25.40 13.07 12.21
C PRO A 184 26.38 13.92 11.38
N SER A 185 26.33 13.86 10.05
CA SER A 185 27.16 14.68 9.15
C SER A 185 26.76 16.16 9.11
N GLY A 186 25.61 16.54 9.68
CA GLY A 186 25.08 17.91 9.67
C GLY A 186 24.05 18.19 8.57
N VAL A 187 23.58 17.16 7.85
CA VAL A 187 22.40 17.26 6.98
C VAL A 187 21.15 17.01 7.82
N SER A 188 20.16 17.91 7.73
CA SER A 188 18.84 17.71 8.32
C SER A 188 17.73 17.97 7.32
N VAL A 189 16.63 17.25 7.49
CA VAL A 189 15.45 17.33 6.64
C VAL A 189 14.22 17.54 7.49
N ARG A 190 13.43 18.55 7.13
CA ARG A 190 12.10 18.79 7.68
C ARG A 190 11.05 18.46 6.62
N LYS A 191 10.29 17.37 6.84
CA LYS A 191 9.13 17.00 6.02
C LYS A 191 7.88 17.58 6.65
N VAL A 192 7.25 18.54 5.98
CA VAL A 192 6.04 19.22 6.46
C VAL A 192 4.83 18.67 5.75
N ILE A 193 3.92 18.07 6.51
CA ILE A 193 2.60 17.64 6.02
C ILE A 193 1.59 18.74 6.33
N ARG A 194 0.87 19.19 5.31
CA ARG A 194 -0.09 20.29 5.40
C ARG A 194 -1.47 19.87 4.92
N LEU A 195 -2.48 20.15 5.75
CA LEU A 195 -3.90 20.04 5.39
C LEU A 195 -4.55 21.43 5.42
N GLU A 196 -5.45 21.67 4.47
CA GLU A 196 -6.26 22.89 4.41
C GLU A 196 -7.72 22.57 4.69
N ARG A 197 -8.44 23.54 5.25
CA ARG A 197 -9.88 23.44 5.48
C ARG A 197 -10.63 23.16 4.17
N GLY A 198 -11.49 22.14 4.17
CA GLY A 198 -12.32 21.79 3.02
C GLY A 198 -11.56 21.20 1.82
N SER A 199 -10.26 20.89 1.94
CA SER A 199 -9.42 20.40 0.85
C SER A 199 -8.97 18.96 1.07
N PHE A 200 -9.05 18.16 0.01
CA PHE A 200 -8.45 16.81 -0.03
C PHE A 200 -6.99 16.81 -0.48
N THR A 201 -6.43 17.98 -0.82
CA THR A 201 -5.02 18.09 -1.23
C THR A 201 -4.13 18.00 0.00
N VAL A 202 -3.26 17.00 0.03
CA VAL A 202 -2.21 16.89 1.05
C VAL A 202 -0.94 17.57 0.53
N GLY A 203 -0.55 18.66 1.18
CA GLY A 203 0.72 19.31 0.91
C GLY A 203 1.86 18.54 1.58
N VAL A 204 2.89 18.17 0.82
CA VAL A 204 4.14 17.60 1.34
C VAL A 204 5.30 18.46 0.87
N ARG A 205 5.95 19.15 1.80
CA ARG A 205 7.14 19.98 1.56
C ARG A 205 8.34 19.36 2.26
N GLN A 206 9.46 19.20 1.55
CA GLN A 206 10.72 18.74 2.13
C GLN A 206 11.72 19.89 2.11
N GLU A 207 12.24 20.25 3.28
CA GLU A 207 13.19 21.33 3.46
C GLU A 207 14.51 20.74 3.94
N ILE A 208 15.59 21.03 3.22
CA ILE A 208 16.90 20.43 3.46
C ILE A 208 17.83 21.52 3.98
N THR A 209 18.39 21.30 5.17
CA THR A 209 19.44 22.15 5.73
C THR A 209 20.74 21.37 5.71
N ASN A 210 21.76 21.89 5.02
CA ASN A 210 23.06 21.26 4.92
C ASN A 210 24.11 22.12 5.63
N GLN A 211 24.57 21.65 6.79
CA GLN A 211 25.65 22.27 7.56
C GLN A 211 26.99 21.55 7.39
N SER A 212 27.06 20.57 6.47
CA SER A 212 28.29 19.85 6.16
C SER A 212 29.25 20.67 5.30
N ALA A 213 30.48 20.18 5.14
CA ALA A 213 31.49 20.80 4.27
C ALA A 213 31.26 20.53 2.77
N THR A 214 30.35 19.61 2.41
CA THR A 214 30.12 19.17 1.03
C THR A 214 28.75 19.60 0.52
N PRO A 215 28.61 20.07 -0.73
CA PRO A 215 27.29 20.36 -1.30
C PRO A 215 26.40 19.11 -1.34
N TRP A 216 25.17 19.23 -0.83
CA TRP A 216 24.17 18.15 -0.90
C TRP A 216 23.54 18.11 -2.30
N ARG A 217 23.48 16.91 -2.90
CA ARG A 217 22.83 16.66 -4.19
C ARG A 217 22.02 15.37 -4.11
N GLY A 218 20.74 15.47 -4.45
CA GLY A 218 19.83 14.34 -4.43
C GLY A 218 18.55 14.62 -5.21
N SER A 219 17.67 13.63 -5.23
CA SER A 219 16.37 13.69 -5.90
C SER A 219 15.25 13.36 -4.92
N GLN A 220 14.10 14.03 -5.07
CA GLN A 220 12.87 13.58 -4.41
C GLN A 220 12.23 12.47 -5.22
N TYR A 221 11.57 11.53 -4.54
CA TYR A 221 10.70 10.54 -5.19
C TYR A 221 9.34 10.49 -4.50
N ARG A 222 8.35 10.00 -5.26
CA ARG A 222 6.98 9.76 -4.81
C ARG A 222 6.50 8.46 -5.43
N GLN A 223 5.96 7.57 -4.62
CA GLN A 223 5.55 6.25 -5.05
C GLN A 223 4.19 5.92 -4.43
N MET A 224 3.33 5.32 -5.25
CA MET A 224 2.08 4.73 -4.79
C MET A 224 2.22 3.23 -4.96
N GLN A 225 2.09 2.48 -3.87
CA GLN A 225 2.07 1.03 -3.90
C GLN A 225 0.64 0.58 -3.68
N ARG A 226 0.11 -0.23 -4.60
CA ARG A 226 -1.29 -0.63 -4.56
C ARG A 226 -1.49 -2.04 -5.07
N VAL A 227 -2.26 -2.83 -4.34
CA VAL A 227 -2.81 -4.10 -4.84
C VAL A 227 -4.13 -3.84 -5.58
N PRO A 228 -4.45 -4.63 -6.63
CA PRO A 228 -5.79 -4.59 -7.22
C PRO A 228 -6.84 -4.90 -6.14
N PRO A 229 -7.86 -4.05 -5.95
CA PRO A 229 -8.89 -4.30 -4.95
C PRO A 229 -9.67 -5.57 -5.30
N PRO A 230 -10.24 -6.28 -4.30
CA PRO A 230 -11.01 -7.48 -4.53
C PRO A 230 -12.22 -7.16 -5.41
N LYS A 231 -12.46 -8.00 -6.41
CA LYS A 231 -13.62 -7.84 -7.29
C LYS A 231 -14.88 -8.11 -6.49
N PRO A 232 -15.95 -7.31 -6.66
CA PRO A 232 -17.26 -7.63 -6.12
C PRO A 232 -17.72 -9.03 -6.57
N SER A 233 -18.60 -9.65 -5.78
CA SER A 233 -19.19 -10.95 -6.13
C SER A 233 -19.77 -10.94 -7.54
N ALA A 234 -19.47 -11.98 -8.33
CA ALA A 234 -19.94 -12.12 -9.71
C ALA A 234 -21.49 -12.17 -9.83
N PHE A 235 -22.19 -12.44 -8.72
CA PHE A 235 -23.65 -12.41 -8.67
C PHE A 235 -24.24 -11.00 -8.48
N ALA A 236 -23.39 -9.98 -8.31
CA ALA A 236 -23.80 -8.59 -8.16
C ALA A 236 -23.86 -7.88 -9.52
N PHE A 237 -24.75 -8.34 -10.41
CA PHE A 237 -24.90 -7.81 -11.78
C PHE A 237 -25.21 -6.31 -11.85
N ASN A 238 -25.67 -5.72 -10.75
CA ASN A 238 -25.99 -4.30 -10.60
C ASN A 238 -24.93 -3.50 -9.81
N ASN A 239 -23.78 -4.09 -9.45
CA ASN A 239 -22.72 -3.34 -8.78
C ASN A 239 -21.88 -2.54 -9.81
N PRO A 240 -21.93 -1.19 -9.82
CA PRO A 240 -21.17 -0.38 -10.76
C PRO A 240 -19.65 -0.53 -10.58
N GLU A 241 -19.16 -0.98 -9.42
CA GLU A 241 -17.73 -1.21 -9.17
C GLU A 241 -17.14 -2.27 -10.10
N LEU A 242 -17.95 -3.22 -10.60
CA LEU A 242 -17.50 -4.23 -11.57
C LEU A 242 -17.04 -3.63 -12.90
N TYR A 243 -17.53 -2.44 -13.24
CA TYR A 243 -17.26 -1.76 -14.50
C TYR A 243 -16.37 -0.53 -14.32
N ALA A 244 -16.07 -0.15 -13.08
CA ALA A 244 -15.19 0.96 -12.78
C ALA A 244 -13.75 0.60 -13.19
N TYR A 245 -13.05 1.56 -13.79
CA TYR A 245 -11.63 1.39 -14.09
C TYR A 245 -10.83 1.43 -12.79
N VAL A 246 -10.01 0.40 -12.57
CA VAL A 246 -9.00 0.39 -11.51
C VAL A 246 -7.64 0.11 -12.14
N GLY A 247 -6.74 1.05 -11.98
CA GLY A 247 -5.38 1.03 -12.51
C GLY A 247 -4.72 2.38 -12.24
N ALA A 248 -3.47 2.52 -12.64
CA ALA A 248 -2.76 3.78 -12.54
C ALA A 248 -3.04 4.66 -13.76
N ALA A 249 -2.78 5.95 -13.64
CA ALA A 249 -2.81 6.89 -14.74
C ALA A 249 -1.62 7.83 -14.68
N VAL A 250 -1.14 8.24 -15.85
CA VAL A 250 -0.11 9.26 -15.98
C VAL A 250 -0.61 10.34 -16.92
N TYR A 251 -0.31 11.58 -16.57
CA TYR A 251 -0.43 12.70 -17.48
C TYR A 251 0.94 13.32 -17.74
N SER A 252 1.29 13.47 -19.02
CA SER A 252 2.44 14.28 -19.45
C SER A 252 1.99 15.36 -20.43
N PRO A 253 2.73 16.49 -20.56
CA PRO A 253 2.39 17.51 -21.54
C PRO A 253 2.37 17.00 -22.98
N ASP A 254 3.23 16.04 -23.32
CA ASP A 254 3.41 15.56 -24.69
C ASP A 254 2.39 14.48 -25.08
N GLU A 255 2.16 13.51 -24.19
CA GLU A 255 1.29 12.34 -24.48
C GLU A 255 -0.09 12.45 -23.80
N LYS A 256 -0.34 13.53 -23.04
CA LYS A 256 -1.58 13.80 -22.30
C LYS A 256 -1.91 12.64 -21.34
N PHE A 257 -3.19 12.33 -21.18
CA PHE A 257 -3.69 11.35 -20.22
C PHE A 257 -3.58 9.92 -20.75
N GLN A 258 -2.93 9.06 -19.98
CA GLN A 258 -2.73 7.64 -20.28
C GLN A 258 -3.18 6.77 -19.12
N LYS A 259 -3.88 5.67 -19.44
CA LYS A 259 -4.28 4.64 -18.47
C LYS A 259 -3.26 3.52 -18.48
N LEU A 260 -2.83 3.09 -17.31
CA LEU A 260 -1.87 2.01 -17.09
C LEU A 260 -2.56 0.92 -16.26
N LYS A 261 -2.95 -0.18 -16.93
CA LYS A 261 -3.55 -1.33 -16.24
C LYS A 261 -2.49 -2.02 -15.37
N PHE A 262 -2.90 -2.61 -14.24
CA PHE A 262 -1.97 -3.31 -13.36
C PHE A 262 -1.19 -4.43 -14.05
N ASP A 263 -1.86 -5.23 -14.89
CA ASP A 263 -1.23 -6.32 -15.64
C ASP A 263 -0.07 -5.83 -16.52
N ASN A 264 -0.15 -4.61 -17.05
CA ASN A 264 0.89 -4.03 -17.89
C ASN A 264 2.16 -3.71 -17.11
N PHE A 265 2.08 -3.35 -15.81
CA PHE A 265 3.27 -2.99 -15.02
C PHE A 265 4.21 -4.18 -14.79
N VAL A 266 3.65 -5.39 -14.74
CA VAL A 266 4.42 -6.62 -14.53
C VAL A 266 5.18 -7.00 -15.80
N GLU A 267 4.55 -6.82 -16.95
CA GLU A 267 5.13 -7.20 -18.25
C GLU A 267 6.07 -6.11 -18.80
N GLU A 268 5.67 -4.84 -18.73
CA GLU A 268 6.41 -3.71 -19.29
C GLU A 268 6.36 -2.51 -18.33
N PRO A 269 7.36 -2.36 -17.43
CA PRO A 269 7.41 -1.24 -16.50
C PRO A 269 7.41 0.11 -17.22
N PHE A 270 6.52 1.01 -16.81
CA PHE A 270 6.46 2.35 -17.38
C PHE A 270 7.70 3.17 -17.00
N GLN A 271 8.51 3.52 -18.01
CA GLN A 271 9.73 4.32 -17.84
C GLN A 271 9.75 5.48 -18.83
N ARG A 272 9.50 6.70 -18.34
CA ARG A 272 9.52 7.93 -19.14
C ARG A 272 10.07 9.10 -18.34
N THR A 273 10.65 10.06 -19.05
CA THR A 273 11.12 11.34 -18.49
C THR A 273 10.43 12.48 -19.21
N PHE A 274 9.79 13.36 -18.46
CA PHE A 274 9.14 14.57 -18.96
C PHE A 274 9.11 15.64 -17.88
N ALA A 275 9.00 16.91 -18.28
CA ALA A 275 8.88 18.03 -17.37
C ALA A 275 7.41 18.34 -17.07
N GLY A 276 7.06 18.49 -15.80
CA GLY A 276 5.67 18.67 -15.34
C GLY A 276 4.88 17.36 -15.33
N GLY A 277 3.55 17.46 -15.31
CA GLY A 277 2.66 16.28 -15.28
C GLY A 277 2.42 15.69 -13.90
N TRP A 278 1.78 14.52 -13.86
CA TRP A 278 1.43 13.79 -12.63
C TRP A 278 1.20 12.30 -12.88
N SER A 279 1.25 11.52 -11.81
CA SER A 279 0.81 10.12 -11.75
C SER A 279 -0.29 9.97 -10.68
N ALA A 280 -1.20 9.00 -10.88
CA ALA A 280 -2.33 8.69 -10.01
C ALA A 280 -2.64 7.19 -10.00
#